data_AF-A0A6H2CZP9-F1
#
_entry.id   AF-A0A6H2CZP9-F1
#
_cell.length_a   1.000
_cell.length_b   1.000
_cell.length_c   1.000
_cell.angle_alpha   90.00
_cell.angle_beta   90.00
_cell.angle_gamma   90.00
#
_symmetry.space_group_name_H-M   'P 1'
#
loop_
_entity.id
_entity.type
_entity.pdbx_description
1 polymer ?
#
loop_
_entity_poly.entity_id
_entity_poly.type
_entity_poly.pdbx_seq_one_letter_code
_entity_poly.pdbx_strand_id
1 'polypeptide(L)'
;MHMRRLFFLFAFLLLMAVPARALDVEVKVSSFKFDIGLPYAPENLLDGDVATAWVGGGVGGGSGQWIELSFAIPTRVQRIGIFNGHQGEGQYEKHRRIRSGRIVYPDGKEIRFWLRDEPGEQVVECGGRPAKSLRIVVDEVFPKGDLTSKTKLAVSELKLYLSLMANPDDVASGNVDTEPEQAMPPVDPDAIVPEEITSLLKEFYVRQTSLADNYAELFAEDVRDRNDLRFLQFQEIMRQRGTYKILRTAKVNTEGLGFELIEQDGSYARVRVFGAYRVQVGNVDRSFEDDSTYVVRKTDDGWKIVELEGEEDLF
;
A
#
# COMPACT_ATOMS: atom_id res chain seq x y z
N MET A 1 56.73 37.08 -11.16
CA MET A 1 55.43 37.80 -11.01
C MET A 1 54.21 36.91 -11.32
N HIS A 2 54.28 35.58 -11.18
CA HIS A 2 53.13 34.67 -11.44
C HIS A 2 52.69 33.82 -10.23
N MET A 3 53.56 33.60 -9.24
CA MET A 3 53.25 32.69 -8.11
C MET A 3 52.33 33.31 -7.05
N ARG A 4 52.27 34.64 -6.98
CA ARG A 4 51.50 35.38 -5.97
C ARG A 4 50.03 35.61 -6.37
N ARG A 5 49.71 35.51 -7.68
CA ARG A 5 48.33 35.59 -8.19
C ARG A 5 47.62 34.23 -8.15
N LEU A 6 48.36 33.12 -8.23
CA LEU A 6 47.80 31.77 -8.15
C LEU A 6 47.37 31.40 -6.71
N PHE A 7 48.08 31.90 -5.70
CA PHE A 7 47.76 31.67 -4.29
C PHE A 7 46.46 32.39 -3.86
N PHE A 8 46.18 33.56 -4.43
CA PHE A 8 44.92 34.29 -4.16
C PHE A 8 43.70 33.67 -4.86
N LEU A 9 43.88 32.95 -5.97
CA LEU A 9 42.78 32.23 -6.62
C LEU A 9 42.39 30.95 -5.86
N PHE A 10 43.36 30.27 -5.24
CA PHE A 10 43.09 29.04 -4.47
C PHE A 10 42.46 29.34 -3.09
N ALA A 11 42.81 30.48 -2.48
CA ALA A 11 42.23 30.91 -1.21
C ALA A 11 40.77 31.39 -1.33
N PHE A 12 40.32 31.84 -2.51
CA PHE A 12 38.93 32.28 -2.73
C PHE A 12 37.97 31.10 -2.96
N LEU A 13 38.46 29.95 -3.43
CA LEU A 13 37.65 28.74 -3.64
C LEU A 13 37.35 27.96 -2.35
N LEU A 14 38.16 28.12 -1.30
CA LEU A 14 37.95 27.49 0.02
C LEU A 14 36.98 28.26 0.94
N LEU A 15 36.59 29.48 0.57
CA LEU A 15 35.63 30.31 1.33
C LEU A 15 34.17 30.17 0.83
N MET A 16 33.93 29.36 -0.20
CA MET A 16 32.60 28.99 -0.67
C MET A 16 32.18 27.62 -0.11
N ALA A 17 32.54 27.30 1.13
CA ALA A 17 31.88 26.23 1.85
C ALA A 17 30.47 26.71 2.23
N VAL A 18 29.52 26.60 1.29
CA VAL A 18 28.10 26.73 1.61
C VAL A 18 27.82 25.67 2.69
N PRO A 19 27.33 26.03 3.88
CA PRO A 19 26.96 25.02 4.85
C PRO A 19 25.92 24.13 4.18
N ALA A 20 26.24 22.84 4.06
CA ALA A 20 25.25 21.84 3.69
C ALA A 20 24.17 21.92 4.77
N ARG A 21 23.04 22.56 4.46
CA ARG A 21 21.88 22.52 5.34
C ARG A 21 21.35 21.09 5.25
N ALA A 22 21.57 20.31 6.29
CA ALA A 22 20.83 19.08 6.49
C ALA A 22 19.34 19.42 6.43
N LEU A 23 18.56 18.58 5.77
CA LEU A 23 17.12 18.75 5.78
C LEU A 23 16.63 18.41 7.19
N ASP A 24 16.17 19.41 7.92
CA ASP A 24 15.54 19.19 9.23
C ASP A 24 14.15 18.57 8.99
N VAL A 25 13.97 17.34 9.49
CA VAL A 25 12.71 16.60 9.47
C VAL A 25 12.21 16.48 10.90
N GLU A 26 11.04 17.06 11.18
CA GLU A 26 10.37 16.90 12.46
C GLU A 26 9.44 15.67 12.38
N VAL A 27 9.53 14.78 13.37
CA VAL A 27 8.71 13.56 13.44
C VAL A 27 7.71 13.69 14.57
N LYS A 28 6.44 13.37 14.28
CA LYS A 28 5.38 13.19 15.26
C LYS A 28 4.76 11.83 15.11
N VAL A 29 4.23 11.30 16.19
CA VAL A 29 3.53 10.01 16.20
C VAL A 29 2.22 10.13 16.95
N SER A 30 1.27 9.25 16.64
CA SER A 30 -0.01 9.14 17.35
C SER A 30 0.16 8.91 18.84
N SER A 31 1.10 8.04 19.21
CA SER A 31 1.45 7.70 20.59
C SER A 31 2.77 6.96 20.62
N PHE A 32 3.42 6.87 21.77
CA PHE A 32 4.57 5.99 21.96
C PHE A 32 4.56 5.39 23.36
N LYS A 33 5.21 4.25 23.52
CA LYS A 33 5.38 3.58 24.81
C LYS A 33 6.35 4.40 25.66
N PHE A 34 5.83 4.97 26.74
CA PHE A 34 6.63 5.74 27.68
C PHE A 34 7.30 4.82 28.71
N ASP A 35 8.63 4.77 28.67
CA ASP A 35 9.47 4.15 29.70
C ASP A 35 10.54 5.16 30.15
N ILE A 36 11.05 5.03 31.37
CA ILE A 36 12.13 5.89 31.88
C ILE A 36 13.37 5.72 31.00
N GLY A 37 13.88 6.83 30.46
CA GLY A 37 14.97 6.83 29.48
C GLY A 37 14.53 6.87 28.02
N LEU A 38 13.21 6.88 27.76
CA LEU A 38 12.61 7.02 26.43
C LEU A 38 13.21 6.09 25.35
N PRO A 39 13.37 4.78 25.62
CA PRO A 39 13.98 3.85 24.66
C PRO A 39 13.14 3.63 23.39
N TYR A 40 11.88 4.08 23.37
CA TYR A 40 10.94 3.89 22.26
C TYR A 40 10.42 5.19 21.65
N ALA A 41 11.22 6.25 21.75
CA ALA A 41 10.82 7.59 21.38
C ALA A 41 10.67 7.73 19.85
N PRO A 42 9.90 8.72 19.37
CA PRO A 42 9.73 8.98 17.93
C PRO A 42 11.04 9.25 17.20
N GLU A 43 12.05 9.79 17.89
CA GLU A 43 13.35 10.14 17.32
C GLU A 43 14.12 8.92 16.80
N ASN A 44 13.84 7.73 17.35
CA ASN A 44 14.42 6.47 16.87
C ASN A 44 14.03 6.19 15.41
N LEU A 45 12.94 6.77 14.90
CA LEU A 45 12.53 6.60 13.50
C LEU A 45 13.49 7.24 12.48
N LEU A 46 14.45 8.07 12.91
CA LEU A 46 15.40 8.79 12.05
C LEU A 46 16.83 8.81 12.64
N ASP A 47 17.16 7.93 13.58
CA ASP A 47 18.43 7.99 14.33
C ASP A 47 19.61 7.28 13.63
N GLY A 48 19.35 6.53 12.55
CA GLY A 48 20.34 5.78 11.80
C GLY A 48 20.63 4.39 12.38
N ASP A 49 19.98 3.98 13.47
CA ASP A 49 20.22 2.72 14.18
C ASP A 49 18.98 1.82 14.18
N VAL A 50 18.98 0.84 13.28
CA VAL A 50 17.91 -0.16 13.16
C VAL A 50 17.74 -1.04 14.41
N ALA A 51 18.69 -1.02 15.35
CA ALA A 51 18.58 -1.72 16.62
C ALA A 51 17.76 -0.95 17.65
N THR A 52 17.41 0.32 17.42
CA THR A 52 16.41 1.07 18.20
C THR A 52 15.06 1.01 17.47
N ALA A 53 13.99 1.45 18.12
CA ALA A 53 12.68 1.55 17.47
C ALA A 53 11.76 2.54 18.16
N TRP A 54 10.85 3.15 17.39
CA TRP A 54 9.62 3.69 17.96
C TRP A 54 8.65 2.54 18.22
N VAL A 55 7.98 2.57 19.38
CA VAL A 55 6.93 1.60 19.74
C VAL A 55 5.67 2.34 20.13
N GLY A 56 4.54 1.99 19.52
CA GLY A 56 3.24 2.61 19.78
C GLY A 56 2.77 2.45 21.23
N GLY A 57 2.22 3.52 21.81
CA GLY A 57 1.75 3.56 23.21
C GLY A 57 0.26 3.34 23.41
N GLY A 58 -0.52 3.29 22.32
CA GLY A 58 -1.98 3.17 22.37
C GLY A 58 -2.47 1.84 22.94
N VAL A 59 -3.74 1.80 23.35
CA VAL A 59 -4.39 0.58 23.90
C VAL A 59 -4.39 -0.56 22.88
N GLY A 60 -4.47 -0.25 21.58
CA GLY A 60 -4.51 -1.25 20.52
C GLY A 60 -3.17 -1.76 20.02
N GLY A 61 -3.27 -2.68 19.05
CA GLY A 61 -2.12 -3.40 18.50
C GLY A 61 -1.42 -2.73 17.32
N GLY A 62 -1.80 -1.51 16.94
CA GLY A 62 -1.08 -0.73 15.92
C GLY A 62 -1.93 -0.16 14.80
N SER A 63 -3.07 -0.79 14.47
CA SER A 63 -4.02 -0.22 13.51
C SER A 63 -4.50 1.15 13.97
N GLY A 64 -4.55 2.10 13.04
CA GLY A 64 -4.85 3.51 13.28
C GLY A 64 -3.71 4.33 13.89
N GLN A 65 -2.55 3.71 14.22
CA GLN A 65 -1.37 4.49 14.58
C GLN A 65 -0.86 5.24 13.34
N TRP A 66 -0.23 6.38 13.58
CA TRP A 66 0.32 7.20 12.50
C TRP A 66 1.67 7.81 12.88
N ILE A 67 2.47 8.08 11.86
CA ILE A 67 3.75 8.79 11.90
C ILE A 67 3.64 9.97 10.93
N GLU A 68 3.86 11.18 11.40
CA GLU A 68 3.87 12.39 10.60
C GLU A 68 5.29 12.94 10.48
N LEU A 69 5.72 13.14 9.25
CA LEU A 69 6.99 13.76 8.89
C LEU A 69 6.71 15.18 8.42
N SER A 70 7.34 16.17 9.03
CA SER A 70 7.20 17.59 8.68
C SER A 70 8.52 18.18 8.22
N PHE A 71 8.44 18.97 7.15
CA PHE A 71 9.61 19.54 6.47
C PHE A 71 9.57 21.07 6.56
N ALA A 72 10.73 21.69 6.81
CA ALA A 72 10.84 23.16 6.87
C ALA A 72 10.47 23.84 5.53
N ILE A 73 10.71 23.14 4.40
CA ILE A 73 10.36 23.57 3.05
C ILE A 73 9.58 22.47 2.33
N PRO A 74 8.72 22.82 1.34
CA PRO A 74 8.07 21.80 0.51
C PRO A 74 9.10 20.86 -0.10
N THR A 75 9.00 19.57 0.24
CA THR A 75 9.99 18.55 -0.07
C THR A 75 9.35 17.46 -0.94
N ARG A 76 10.10 16.97 -1.92
CA ARG A 76 9.67 15.89 -2.82
C ARG A 76 10.26 14.57 -2.35
N VAL A 77 9.49 13.85 -1.54
CA VAL A 77 9.83 12.49 -1.14
C VAL A 77 9.42 11.56 -2.28
N GLN A 78 10.40 10.94 -2.93
CA GLN A 78 10.17 9.97 -3.99
C GLN A 78 9.82 8.61 -3.40
N ARG A 79 10.55 8.20 -2.36
CA ARG A 79 10.36 6.91 -1.69
C ARG A 79 10.61 7.02 -0.20
N ILE A 80 9.99 6.13 0.57
CA ILE A 80 10.24 5.94 1.99
C ILE A 80 10.71 4.49 2.19
N GLY A 81 11.92 4.30 2.69
CA GLY A 81 12.38 3.01 3.21
C GLY A 81 11.87 2.83 4.64
N ILE A 82 11.24 1.70 4.94
CA ILE A 82 10.68 1.39 6.25
C ILE A 82 11.38 0.14 6.78
N PHE A 83 12.02 0.26 7.93
CA PHE A 83 12.53 -0.88 8.70
C PHE A 83 11.44 -1.31 9.68
N ASN A 84 10.62 -2.23 9.21
CA ASN A 84 9.43 -2.67 9.91
C ASN A 84 9.77 -3.46 11.18
N GLY A 85 8.95 -3.36 12.23
CA GLY A 85 9.20 -4.00 13.51
C GLY A 85 10.36 -3.38 14.29
N HIS A 86 10.87 -4.10 15.28
CA HIS A 86 12.05 -3.74 16.05
C HIS A 86 13.21 -4.68 15.66
N GLN A 87 14.23 -4.18 14.96
CA GLN A 87 15.28 -5.03 14.37
C GLN A 87 16.48 -5.29 15.28
N GLY A 88 16.35 -4.93 16.56
CA GLY A 88 17.28 -5.37 17.61
C GLY A 88 17.24 -6.90 17.77
N GLU A 89 18.35 -7.47 18.27
CA GLU A 89 18.50 -8.92 18.41
C GLU A 89 17.32 -9.55 19.17
N GLY A 90 16.60 -10.45 18.48
CA GLY A 90 15.45 -11.17 19.04
C GLY A 90 14.25 -10.28 19.41
N GLN A 91 14.14 -9.07 18.85
CA GLN A 91 13.02 -8.15 19.10
C GLN A 91 11.94 -8.17 18.02
N TYR A 92 12.29 -8.59 16.80
CA TYR A 92 11.42 -8.51 15.63
C TYR A 92 10.06 -9.19 15.87
N GLU A 93 10.07 -10.44 16.33
CA GLU A 93 8.84 -11.20 16.61
C GLU A 93 8.14 -10.83 17.93
N LYS A 94 8.80 -10.06 18.79
CA LYS A 94 8.21 -9.58 20.04
C LYS A 94 7.35 -8.34 19.84
N HIS A 95 7.37 -7.75 18.65
CA HIS A 95 6.62 -6.56 18.30
C HIS A 95 5.75 -6.81 17.08
N ARG A 96 4.64 -6.08 17.03
CA ARG A 96 3.82 -6.03 15.82
C ARG A 96 4.49 -5.17 14.77
N ARG A 97 4.13 -5.43 13.52
CA ARG A 97 4.78 -4.88 12.33
C ARG A 97 3.70 -4.39 11.39
N ILE A 98 3.96 -3.33 10.63
CA ILE A 98 3.01 -2.81 9.64
C ILE A 98 2.81 -3.86 8.55
N ARG A 99 1.57 -4.15 8.20
CA ARG A 99 1.24 -5.01 7.06
C ARG A 99 0.81 -4.17 5.88
N SER A 100 -0.09 -3.22 6.13
CA SER A 100 -0.56 -2.24 5.15
C SER A 100 -0.76 -0.89 5.80
N GLY A 101 -0.72 0.15 4.97
CA GLY A 101 -0.97 1.50 5.40
C GLY A 101 -1.15 2.46 4.23
N ARG A 102 -1.25 3.74 4.58
CA ARG A 102 -1.42 4.84 3.63
C ARG A 102 -0.47 5.98 3.93
N ILE A 103 0.07 6.60 2.89
CA ILE A 103 0.76 7.89 2.95
C ILE A 103 -0.25 8.95 2.58
N VAL A 104 -0.61 9.79 3.55
CA VAL A 104 -1.60 10.86 3.43
C VAL A 104 -0.88 12.20 3.26
N TYR A 105 -1.20 12.89 2.18
CA TYR A 105 -0.73 14.23 1.87
C TYR A 105 -1.65 15.29 2.51
N PRO A 106 -1.16 16.53 2.71
CA PRO A 106 -1.96 17.62 3.30
C PRO A 106 -3.18 18.02 2.46
N ASP A 107 -3.15 17.75 1.15
CA ASP A 107 -4.27 17.95 0.22
C ASP A 107 -5.32 16.83 0.28
N GLY A 108 -5.12 15.84 1.16
CA GLY A 108 -6.01 14.69 1.34
C GLY A 108 -5.75 13.55 0.36
N LYS A 109 -4.78 13.65 -0.54
CA LYS A 109 -4.41 12.52 -1.40
C LYS A 109 -3.73 11.43 -0.59
N GLU A 110 -3.98 10.19 -0.97
CA GLU A 110 -3.47 9.02 -0.27
C GLU A 110 -2.75 8.08 -1.24
N ILE A 111 -1.67 7.46 -0.78
CA ILE A 111 -0.98 6.37 -1.47
C ILE A 111 -0.99 5.16 -0.54
N ARG A 112 -1.66 4.09 -0.95
CA ARG A 112 -1.64 2.82 -0.22
C ARG A 112 -0.29 2.13 -0.41
N PHE A 113 0.16 1.44 0.62
CA PHE A 113 1.36 0.62 0.58
C PHE A 113 1.21 -0.65 1.43
N TRP A 114 2.07 -1.61 1.15
CA TRP A 114 2.13 -2.90 1.83
C TRP A 114 3.57 -3.29 2.10
N LEU A 115 3.79 -3.98 3.22
CA LEU A 115 5.08 -4.50 3.62
C LEU A 115 4.98 -6.02 3.83
N ARG A 116 6.06 -6.73 3.57
CA ARG A 116 6.28 -8.14 3.92
C ARG A 116 6.54 -8.28 5.40
N ASP A 117 6.24 -9.45 5.95
CA ASP A 117 6.64 -9.82 7.30
C ASP A 117 8.11 -10.30 7.34
N GLU A 118 9.02 -9.45 6.88
CA GLU A 118 10.46 -9.71 6.90
C GLU A 118 11.25 -8.51 7.46
N PRO A 119 12.37 -8.77 8.17
CA PRO A 119 13.27 -7.72 8.63
C PRO A 119 14.03 -7.09 7.45
N GLY A 120 14.75 -6.01 7.72
CA GLY A 120 15.44 -5.20 6.71
C GLY A 120 14.60 -4.04 6.19
N GLU A 121 15.13 -3.38 5.17
CA GLU A 121 14.51 -2.21 4.54
C GLU A 121 13.49 -2.63 3.50
N GLN A 122 12.29 -2.07 3.56
CA GLN A 122 11.27 -2.21 2.53
C GLN A 122 10.86 -0.84 2.01
N VAL A 123 10.84 -0.68 0.69
CA VAL A 123 10.72 0.64 0.05
C VAL A 123 9.30 0.86 -0.46
N VAL A 124 8.72 2.00 -0.10
CA VAL A 124 7.41 2.48 -0.52
C VAL A 124 7.55 3.67 -1.46
N GLU A 125 6.93 3.60 -2.63
CA GLU A 125 6.90 4.69 -3.62
C GLU A 125 5.90 5.78 -3.18
N CYS A 126 6.33 7.04 -3.26
CA CYS A 126 5.55 8.21 -2.83
C CYS A 126 5.18 9.15 -3.99
N GLY A 127 5.77 8.98 -5.19
CA GLY A 127 5.46 9.77 -6.38
C GLY A 127 6.08 11.18 -6.42
N GLY A 128 6.80 11.63 -5.40
CA GLY A 128 7.62 12.85 -5.50
C GLY A 128 6.85 14.16 -5.54
N ARG A 129 5.59 14.19 -5.07
CA ARG A 129 4.79 15.41 -4.95
C ARG A 129 5.39 16.33 -3.89
N PRO A 130 5.52 17.65 -4.15
CA PRO A 130 6.08 18.58 -3.17
C PRO A 130 5.08 18.79 -2.03
N ALA A 131 5.48 18.44 -0.80
CA ALA A 131 4.65 18.58 0.39
C ALA A 131 5.45 19.11 1.58
N LYS A 132 4.79 19.86 2.47
CA LYS A 132 5.39 20.29 3.75
C LYS A 132 5.27 19.25 4.85
N SER A 133 4.42 18.26 4.67
CA SER A 133 4.34 17.10 5.55
C SER A 133 3.79 15.89 4.80
N LEU A 134 4.04 14.71 5.36
CA LEU A 134 3.46 13.44 4.97
C LEU A 134 3.04 12.69 6.23
N ARG A 135 1.91 12.00 6.19
CA ARG A 135 1.48 11.14 7.29
C ARG A 135 1.37 9.70 6.84
N ILE A 136 2.16 8.83 7.45
CA ILE A 136 2.04 7.38 7.33
C ILE A 136 0.97 6.93 8.33
N VAL A 137 -0.10 6.32 7.85
CA VAL A 137 -1.18 5.75 8.66
C VAL A 137 -1.15 4.24 8.53
N VAL A 138 -1.18 3.52 9.65
CA VAL A 138 -1.17 2.06 9.69
C VAL A 138 -2.60 1.54 9.64
N ASP A 139 -2.93 0.74 8.65
CA ASP A 139 -4.25 0.15 8.51
C ASP A 139 -4.27 -1.26 9.13
N GLU A 140 -3.32 -2.13 8.75
CA GLU A 140 -3.19 -3.50 9.28
C GLU A 140 -1.78 -3.80 9.82
N VAL A 141 -1.68 -4.83 10.66
CA VAL A 141 -0.42 -5.27 11.28
C VAL A 141 -0.24 -6.80 11.24
N PHE A 142 1.02 -7.23 11.27
CA PHE A 142 1.44 -8.60 11.57
C PHE A 142 1.78 -8.78 13.08
N PRO A 143 1.51 -9.98 13.64
CA PRO A 143 0.50 -10.91 13.15
C PRO A 143 -0.90 -10.28 13.23
N LYS A 144 -1.81 -10.73 12.38
CA LYS A 144 -3.23 -10.36 12.46
C LYS A 144 -3.77 -10.74 13.85
N GLY A 145 -4.51 -9.85 14.49
CA GLY A 145 -5.15 -10.15 15.78
C GLY A 145 -5.58 -8.94 16.59
N ASP A 146 -6.29 -9.20 17.68
CA ASP A 146 -7.19 -8.29 18.39
C ASP A 146 -6.72 -6.86 18.66
N LEU A 147 -7.70 -5.95 18.63
CA LEU A 147 -7.63 -4.53 18.96
C LEU A 147 -7.15 -4.23 20.38
N THR A 148 -6.96 -5.23 21.24
CA THR A 148 -6.54 -5.10 22.66
C THR A 148 -5.22 -5.81 22.96
N SER A 149 -4.42 -6.10 21.93
CA SER A 149 -3.17 -6.86 22.09
C SER A 149 -2.17 -6.18 23.01
N LYS A 150 -1.56 -7.01 23.87
CA LYS A 150 -0.42 -6.63 24.71
C LYS A 150 0.84 -6.33 23.87
N THR A 151 0.93 -6.91 22.68
CA THR A 151 2.03 -6.70 21.74
C THR A 151 1.81 -5.41 20.97
N LYS A 152 2.82 -4.53 20.96
CA LYS A 152 2.74 -3.20 20.36
C LYS A 152 3.43 -3.14 19.01
N LEU A 153 2.93 -2.27 18.14
CA LEU A 153 3.55 -1.95 16.87
C LEU A 153 4.92 -1.31 17.11
N ALA A 154 5.92 -1.76 16.36
CA ALA A 154 7.23 -1.14 16.31
C ALA A 154 7.64 -0.81 14.87
N VAL A 155 8.40 0.28 14.72
CA VAL A 155 9.11 0.63 13.50
C VAL A 155 10.50 1.10 13.92
N SER A 156 11.53 0.50 13.34
CA SER A 156 12.92 0.75 13.73
C SER A 156 13.44 2.04 13.12
N GLU A 157 13.18 2.26 11.83
CA GLU A 157 13.83 3.34 11.07
C GLU A 157 13.00 3.71 9.85
N LEU A 158 13.05 4.99 9.48
CA LEU A 158 12.52 5.53 8.22
C LEU A 158 13.65 6.19 7.42
N LYS A 159 13.81 5.78 6.17
CA LYS A 159 14.74 6.42 5.22
C LYS A 159 13.98 7.21 4.17
N LEU A 160 14.36 8.47 4.00
CA LEU A 160 13.73 9.35 3.01
C LEU A 160 14.60 9.44 1.76
N TYR A 161 14.04 9.02 0.63
CA TYR A 161 14.66 9.16 -0.69
C TYR A 161 14.05 10.37 -1.38
N LEU A 162 14.82 11.45 -1.47
CA LEU A 162 14.36 12.75 -1.96
C LEU A 162 14.79 13.00 -3.41
N SER A 163 14.01 13.79 -4.15
CA SER A 163 14.47 14.41 -5.39
C SER A 163 14.85 15.87 -5.16
N LEU A 164 16.05 16.25 -5.61
CA LEU A 164 16.59 17.61 -5.50
C LEU A 164 16.25 18.50 -6.72
N MET A 165 15.63 17.95 -7.76
CA MET A 165 15.26 18.70 -8.97
C MET A 165 13.75 18.87 -9.08
N ALA A 166 13.31 20.04 -9.57
CA ALA A 166 11.95 20.23 -10.05
C ALA A 166 11.74 19.34 -11.28
N ASN A 167 10.62 18.63 -11.36
CA ASN A 167 10.27 17.90 -12.57
C ASN A 167 10.01 18.95 -13.67
N PRO A 168 10.66 18.88 -14.86
CA PRO A 168 10.46 19.87 -15.92
C PRO A 168 8.99 20.06 -16.32
N ASP A 169 8.18 19.02 -16.15
CA ASP A 169 6.76 19.00 -16.49
C ASP A 169 5.89 19.82 -15.52
N ASP A 170 6.35 20.08 -14.30
CA ASP A 170 5.60 20.87 -13.30
C ASP A 170 5.61 22.38 -13.61
N VAL A 171 6.52 22.84 -14.48
CA VAL A 171 6.61 24.25 -14.91
C VAL A 171 5.81 24.49 -16.20
N ALA A 172 5.55 23.44 -16.98
CA ALA A 172 4.91 23.53 -18.29
C ALA A 172 3.46 23.01 -18.33
N SER A 173 3.02 22.23 -17.35
CA SER A 173 1.68 21.67 -17.30
C SER A 173 0.96 22.05 -16.01
N GLY A 174 -0.10 22.86 -16.12
CA GLY A 174 -1.09 22.93 -15.06
C GLY A 174 -1.73 21.56 -14.93
N ASN A 175 -1.56 20.93 -13.77
CA ASN A 175 -2.17 19.67 -13.36
C ASN A 175 -2.17 18.56 -14.43
N VAL A 176 -1.06 17.83 -14.52
CA VAL A 176 -1.16 16.40 -14.83
C VAL A 176 -0.85 15.66 -13.54
N ASP A 177 -1.90 15.35 -12.79
CA ASP A 177 -1.86 14.39 -11.70
C ASP A 177 -1.49 13.03 -12.29
N THR A 178 -0.19 12.74 -12.43
CA THR A 178 0.26 11.36 -12.57
C THR A 178 0.03 10.72 -11.21
N GLU A 179 -1.09 10.02 -11.09
CA GLU A 179 -1.41 9.19 -9.94
C GLU A 179 -0.26 8.20 -9.77
N PRO A 180 0.48 8.23 -8.63
CA PRO A 180 1.60 7.33 -8.43
C PRO A 180 1.10 5.89 -8.57
N GLU A 181 1.82 5.12 -9.38
CA GLU A 181 1.59 3.69 -9.58
C GLU A 181 1.63 3.03 -8.20
N GLN A 182 0.47 2.60 -7.70
CA GLN A 182 0.32 2.07 -6.35
C GLN A 182 1.18 0.82 -6.23
N ALA A 183 2.02 0.77 -5.20
CA ALA A 183 2.93 -0.35 -4.99
C ALA A 183 2.14 -1.65 -4.96
N MET A 184 2.42 -2.57 -5.88
CA MET A 184 1.81 -3.89 -5.86
C MET A 184 2.10 -4.53 -4.50
N PRO A 185 1.11 -5.13 -3.86
CA PRO A 185 1.35 -5.71 -2.58
C PRO A 185 2.34 -6.88 -2.68
N PRO A 186 3.17 -7.08 -1.67
CA PRO A 186 4.14 -8.15 -1.73
C PRO A 186 3.47 -9.51 -1.59
N VAL A 187 3.91 -10.45 -2.42
CA VAL A 187 3.61 -11.87 -2.31
C VAL A 187 4.45 -12.42 -1.14
N ASP A 188 3.81 -12.83 -0.06
CA ASP A 188 4.46 -13.62 0.99
C ASP A 188 4.82 -15.01 0.39
N PRO A 189 6.10 -15.42 0.38
CA PRO A 189 6.54 -16.67 -0.24
C PRO A 189 5.99 -17.93 0.44
N ASP A 190 5.51 -17.84 1.68
CA ASP A 190 4.84 -18.95 2.38
C ASP A 190 3.29 -18.90 2.22
N ALA A 191 2.76 -17.82 1.63
CA ALA A 191 1.35 -17.61 1.33
C ALA A 191 1.06 -17.57 -0.18
N ILE A 192 1.83 -18.33 -0.98
CA ILE A 192 1.65 -18.40 -2.43
C ILE A 192 0.25 -18.95 -2.74
N VAL A 193 -0.60 -18.08 -3.27
CA VAL A 193 -1.92 -18.46 -3.76
C VAL A 193 -1.74 -19.38 -4.98
N PRO A 194 -2.38 -20.56 -5.00
CA PRO A 194 -2.35 -21.43 -6.18
C PRO A 194 -2.75 -20.69 -7.46
N GLU A 195 -2.03 -20.94 -8.56
CA GLU A 195 -2.26 -20.26 -9.85
C GLU A 195 -3.70 -20.46 -10.35
N GLU A 196 -4.29 -21.62 -10.08
CA GLU A 196 -5.69 -21.94 -10.37
C GLU A 196 -6.66 -20.97 -9.67
N ILE A 197 -6.40 -20.63 -8.41
CA ILE A 197 -7.21 -19.68 -7.64
C ILE A 197 -6.99 -18.25 -8.15
N THR A 198 -5.74 -17.88 -8.41
CA THR A 198 -5.42 -16.56 -8.98
C THR A 198 -6.11 -16.37 -10.33
N SER A 199 -6.11 -17.39 -11.19
CA SER A 199 -6.77 -17.37 -12.50
C SER A 199 -8.29 -17.26 -12.38
N LEU A 200 -8.90 -18.03 -11.47
CA LEU A 200 -10.32 -17.95 -11.15
C LEU A 200 -10.73 -16.53 -10.72
N LEU A 201 -9.98 -15.93 -9.80
CA LEU A 201 -10.29 -14.61 -9.27
C LEU A 201 -10.02 -13.51 -10.29
N LYS A 202 -8.98 -13.59 -11.11
CA LYS A 202 -8.80 -12.67 -12.25
C LYS A 202 -9.98 -12.77 -13.22
N GLU A 203 -10.43 -13.98 -13.52
CA GLU A 203 -11.58 -14.21 -14.39
C GLU A 203 -12.89 -13.65 -13.83
N PHE A 204 -13.05 -13.67 -12.50
CA PHE A 204 -14.16 -13.00 -11.81
C PHE A 204 -14.28 -11.52 -12.19
N TYR A 205 -13.23 -10.71 -12.03
CA TYR A 205 -13.31 -9.27 -12.36
C TYR A 205 -13.56 -9.03 -13.84
N VAL A 206 -12.98 -9.85 -14.72
CA VAL A 206 -13.23 -9.76 -16.17
C VAL A 206 -14.70 -10.04 -16.46
N ARG A 207 -15.22 -11.21 -16.05
CA ARG A 207 -16.59 -11.64 -16.35
C ARG A 207 -17.64 -10.75 -15.69
N GLN A 208 -17.40 -10.28 -14.46
CA GLN A 208 -18.30 -9.36 -13.75
C GLN A 208 -18.41 -8.03 -14.48
N THR A 209 -17.26 -7.39 -14.77
CA THR A 209 -17.22 -6.07 -15.41
C THR A 209 -17.75 -6.11 -16.84
N SER A 210 -17.42 -7.17 -17.59
CA SER A 210 -17.88 -7.34 -18.97
C SER A 210 -19.29 -7.88 -19.08
N LEU A 211 -20.00 -8.07 -17.96
CA LEU A 211 -21.36 -8.63 -17.91
C LEU A 211 -21.46 -9.98 -18.66
N ALA A 212 -20.46 -10.86 -18.52
CA ALA A 212 -20.38 -12.12 -19.27
C ALA A 212 -21.49 -13.10 -18.85
N ASP A 213 -22.12 -13.76 -19.84
CA ASP A 213 -23.29 -14.62 -19.58
C ASP A 213 -22.95 -15.88 -18.78
N ASN A 214 -21.68 -16.26 -18.77
CA ASN A 214 -21.16 -17.41 -18.04
C ASN A 214 -20.51 -17.03 -16.69
N TYR A 215 -20.81 -15.84 -16.15
CA TYR A 215 -20.29 -15.39 -14.86
C TYR A 215 -20.60 -16.37 -13.71
N ALA A 216 -21.81 -16.95 -13.70
CA ALA A 216 -22.24 -17.89 -12.65
C ALA A 216 -21.40 -19.19 -12.59
N GLU A 217 -20.73 -19.57 -13.67
CA GLU A 217 -19.87 -20.77 -13.71
C GLU A 217 -18.65 -20.69 -12.77
N LEU A 218 -18.28 -19.47 -12.35
CA LEU A 218 -17.18 -19.24 -11.40
C LEU A 218 -17.55 -19.66 -9.97
N PHE A 219 -18.84 -19.80 -9.69
CA PHE A 219 -19.35 -20.12 -8.36
C PHE A 219 -19.59 -21.62 -8.16
N ALA A 220 -19.45 -22.05 -6.92
CA ALA A 220 -19.74 -23.41 -6.50
C ALA A 220 -21.23 -23.71 -6.65
N GLU A 221 -21.59 -24.96 -6.95
CA GLU A 221 -22.96 -25.36 -7.31
C GLU A 221 -24.00 -24.97 -6.25
N ASP A 222 -23.66 -25.12 -4.97
CA ASP A 222 -24.50 -24.79 -3.80
C ASP A 222 -24.80 -23.30 -3.63
N VAL A 223 -24.01 -22.41 -4.25
CA VAL A 223 -24.23 -20.95 -4.22
C VAL A 223 -24.47 -20.34 -5.61
N ARG A 224 -24.40 -21.15 -6.67
CA ARG A 224 -24.44 -20.69 -8.07
C ARG A 224 -25.76 -20.01 -8.40
N ASP A 225 -26.89 -20.66 -8.13
CA ASP A 225 -28.22 -20.15 -8.50
C ASP A 225 -28.52 -18.78 -7.86
N ARG A 226 -28.10 -18.60 -6.61
CA ARG A 226 -28.25 -17.32 -5.89
C ARG A 226 -27.45 -16.21 -6.57
N ASN A 227 -26.20 -16.49 -6.93
CA ASN A 227 -25.31 -15.52 -7.58
C ASN A 227 -25.74 -15.24 -9.02
N ASP A 228 -26.22 -16.25 -9.75
CA ASP A 228 -26.76 -16.09 -11.10
C ASP A 228 -27.98 -15.15 -11.10
N LEU A 229 -28.94 -15.38 -10.19
CA LEU A 229 -30.11 -14.52 -10.06
C LEU A 229 -29.73 -13.06 -9.77
N ARG A 230 -28.80 -12.84 -8.83
CA ARG A 230 -28.28 -11.49 -8.50
C ARG A 230 -27.63 -10.84 -9.72
N PHE A 231 -26.83 -11.59 -10.45
CA PHE A 231 -26.13 -11.07 -11.62
C PHE A 231 -27.05 -10.77 -12.79
N LEU A 232 -28.07 -11.60 -13.03
CA LEU A 232 -29.12 -11.35 -14.02
C LEU A 232 -29.89 -10.06 -13.70
N GLN A 233 -30.21 -9.83 -12.42
CA GLN A 233 -30.81 -8.58 -11.97
C GLN A 233 -29.89 -7.38 -12.25
N PHE A 234 -28.60 -7.50 -11.95
CA PHE A 234 -27.60 -6.47 -12.24
C PHE A 234 -27.49 -6.17 -13.74
N GLN A 235 -27.44 -7.22 -14.58
CA GLN A 235 -27.47 -7.07 -16.04
C GLN A 235 -28.72 -6.32 -16.51
N GLU A 236 -29.90 -6.62 -15.94
CA GLU A 236 -31.15 -5.95 -16.31
C GLU A 236 -31.15 -4.47 -15.91
N ILE A 237 -30.63 -4.13 -14.74
CA ILE A 237 -30.43 -2.72 -14.33
C ILE A 237 -29.53 -2.00 -15.34
N MET A 238 -28.44 -2.64 -15.80
CA MET A 238 -27.57 -2.06 -16.83
C MET A 238 -28.26 -1.95 -18.20
N ARG A 239 -29.20 -2.85 -18.55
CA ARG A 239 -30.02 -2.72 -19.77
C ARG A 239 -30.93 -1.51 -19.68
N GLN A 240 -31.61 -1.33 -18.55
CA GLN A 240 -32.47 -0.18 -18.29
C GLN A 240 -31.71 1.15 -18.30
N ARG A 241 -30.46 1.16 -17.81
CA ARG A 241 -29.56 2.32 -17.85
C ARG A 241 -28.91 2.56 -19.22
N GLY A 242 -29.13 1.68 -20.20
CA GLY A 242 -28.52 1.77 -21.53
C GLY A 242 -27.02 1.47 -21.57
N THR A 243 -26.42 0.99 -20.48
CA THR A 243 -24.98 0.71 -20.34
C THR A 243 -24.63 -0.74 -20.62
N TYR A 244 -25.60 -1.66 -20.70
CA TYR A 244 -25.35 -3.08 -20.92
C TYR A 244 -24.47 -3.37 -22.15
N LYS A 245 -24.82 -2.81 -23.31
CA LYS A 245 -24.06 -3.07 -24.56
C LYS A 245 -22.64 -2.51 -24.50
N ILE A 246 -22.44 -1.37 -23.85
CA ILE A 246 -21.12 -0.74 -23.79
C ILE A 246 -20.21 -1.49 -22.80
N LEU A 247 -20.73 -1.90 -21.64
CA LEU A 247 -19.98 -2.67 -20.65
C LEU A 247 -19.55 -4.04 -21.18
N ARG A 248 -20.32 -4.67 -22.06
CA ARG A 248 -19.90 -5.91 -22.73
C ARG A 248 -18.71 -5.77 -23.67
N THR A 249 -18.31 -4.55 -24.00
CA THR A 249 -17.10 -4.26 -24.77
C THR A 249 -15.90 -3.93 -23.88
N ALA A 250 -16.06 -4.00 -22.55
CA ALA A 250 -15.01 -3.71 -21.60
C ALA A 250 -13.78 -4.58 -21.82
N LYS A 251 -12.61 -3.95 -21.88
CA LYS A 251 -11.33 -4.62 -21.73
C LYS A 251 -10.87 -4.41 -20.29
N VAL A 252 -10.59 -5.50 -19.60
CA VAL A 252 -10.22 -5.48 -18.19
C VAL A 252 -8.79 -6.01 -18.07
N ASN A 253 -7.88 -5.21 -17.53
CA ASN A 253 -6.53 -5.63 -17.17
C ASN A 253 -6.44 -5.82 -15.65
N THR A 254 -6.17 -7.05 -15.22
CA THR A 254 -6.05 -7.47 -13.81
C THR A 254 -4.59 -7.67 -13.35
N GLU A 255 -3.60 -7.23 -14.13
CA GLU A 255 -2.18 -7.36 -13.80
C GLU A 255 -1.78 -6.57 -12.54
N GLY A 256 -2.50 -5.49 -12.23
CA GLY A 256 -2.30 -4.70 -11.00
C GLY A 256 -2.93 -5.30 -9.74
N LEU A 257 -3.58 -6.46 -9.84
CA LEU A 257 -4.12 -7.17 -8.67
C LEU A 257 -3.05 -8.06 -8.02
N GLY A 258 -2.91 -7.92 -6.71
CA GLY A 258 -2.23 -8.83 -5.81
C GLY A 258 -3.18 -9.86 -5.20
N PHE A 259 -2.61 -11.00 -4.77
CA PHE A 259 -3.34 -12.12 -4.18
C PHE A 259 -2.59 -12.61 -2.95
N GLU A 260 -3.32 -12.84 -1.85
CA GLU A 260 -2.74 -13.33 -0.60
C GLU A 260 -3.58 -14.47 -0.03
N LEU A 261 -2.94 -15.60 0.25
CA LEU A 261 -3.58 -16.72 0.92
C LEU A 261 -3.71 -16.38 2.41
N ILE A 262 -4.93 -16.17 2.90
CA ILE A 262 -5.20 -15.90 4.32
C ILE A 262 -5.20 -17.21 5.12
N GLU A 263 -5.88 -18.22 4.60
CA GLU A 263 -6.03 -19.52 5.24
C GLU A 263 -6.29 -20.60 4.18
N GLN A 264 -5.79 -21.82 4.40
CA GLN A 264 -6.16 -22.99 3.61
C GLN A 264 -6.42 -24.17 4.53
N ASP A 265 -7.61 -24.76 4.41
CA ASP A 265 -8.02 -25.97 5.13
C ASP A 265 -8.60 -26.99 4.14
N GLY A 266 -7.81 -28.02 3.84
CA GLY A 266 -8.18 -29.08 2.90
C GLY A 266 -8.58 -28.55 1.52
N SER A 267 -9.88 -28.64 1.20
CA SER A 267 -10.44 -28.18 -0.07
C SER A 267 -10.92 -26.72 -0.04
N TYR A 268 -10.77 -26.00 1.07
CA TYR A 268 -11.14 -24.59 1.18
C TYR A 268 -9.91 -23.69 1.28
N ALA A 269 -10.01 -22.50 0.69
CA ALA A 269 -9.03 -21.44 0.89
C ALA A 269 -9.74 -20.09 1.02
N ARG A 270 -9.24 -19.25 1.93
CA ARG A 270 -9.61 -17.84 2.02
C ARG A 270 -8.51 -17.01 1.40
N VAL A 271 -8.84 -16.20 0.40
CA VAL A 271 -7.88 -15.42 -0.39
C VAL A 271 -8.31 -13.96 -0.42
N ARG A 272 -7.39 -13.06 -0.10
CA ARG A 272 -7.56 -11.62 -0.29
C ARG A 272 -7.12 -11.24 -1.70
N VAL A 273 -7.95 -10.46 -2.38
CA VAL A 273 -7.60 -9.78 -3.63
C VAL A 273 -7.52 -8.29 -3.35
N PHE A 274 -6.48 -7.65 -3.88
CA PHE A 274 -6.18 -6.27 -3.52
C PHE A 274 -5.30 -5.60 -4.58
N GLY A 275 -5.25 -4.27 -4.55
CA GLY A 275 -4.55 -3.47 -5.56
C GLY A 275 -5.56 -2.85 -6.53
N ALA A 276 -5.21 -2.73 -7.81
CA ALA A 276 -6.07 -2.10 -8.78
C ALA A 276 -6.14 -2.84 -10.11
N TYR A 277 -7.31 -2.80 -10.73
CA TYR A 277 -7.52 -3.31 -12.08
C TYR A 277 -8.01 -2.18 -13.00
N ARG A 278 -7.61 -2.25 -14.27
CA ARG A 278 -7.90 -1.20 -15.25
C ARG A 278 -9.00 -1.64 -16.18
N VAL A 279 -10.00 -0.79 -16.38
CA VAL A 279 -11.15 -1.04 -17.25
C VAL A 279 -11.21 0.00 -18.34
N GLN A 280 -11.19 -0.46 -19.58
CA GLN A 280 -11.35 0.36 -20.77
C GLN A 280 -12.68 0.05 -21.44
N VAL A 281 -13.56 1.05 -21.56
CA VAL A 281 -14.88 0.95 -22.19
C VAL A 281 -15.10 2.17 -23.08
N GLY A 282 -15.15 1.98 -24.40
CA GLY A 282 -15.21 3.08 -25.35
C GLY A 282 -14.02 4.04 -25.19
N ASN A 283 -14.30 5.30 -24.87
CA ASN A 283 -13.28 6.33 -24.61
C ASN A 283 -12.94 6.49 -23.11
N VAL A 284 -13.55 5.69 -22.24
CA VAL A 284 -13.30 5.71 -20.80
C VAL A 284 -12.23 4.69 -20.47
N ASP A 285 -11.21 5.12 -19.74
CA ASP A 285 -10.14 4.28 -19.22
C ASP A 285 -9.92 4.67 -17.76
N ARG A 286 -10.19 3.73 -16.85
CA ARG A 286 -10.26 3.98 -15.39
C ARG A 286 -9.59 2.85 -14.63
N SER A 287 -8.89 3.21 -13.56
CA SER A 287 -8.40 2.27 -12.56
C SER A 287 -9.44 2.12 -11.46
N PHE A 288 -9.64 0.90 -10.97
CA PHE A 288 -10.53 0.57 -9.87
C PHE A 288 -9.71 -0.12 -8.78
N GLU A 289 -9.70 0.46 -7.58
CA GLU A 289 -9.13 -0.17 -6.39
C GLU A 289 -10.04 -1.29 -5.90
N ASP A 290 -9.44 -2.36 -5.40
CA ASP A 290 -10.14 -3.41 -4.68
C ASP A 290 -9.35 -3.87 -3.45
N ASP A 291 -10.11 -4.38 -2.47
CA ASP A 291 -9.61 -4.99 -1.24
C ASP A 291 -10.67 -5.95 -0.69
N SER A 292 -10.88 -7.04 -1.43
CA SER A 292 -11.96 -8.00 -1.19
C SER A 292 -11.41 -9.33 -0.70
N THR A 293 -12.20 -10.04 0.13
CA THR A 293 -11.84 -11.38 0.61
C THR A 293 -12.80 -12.41 0.03
N TYR A 294 -12.24 -13.45 -0.57
CA TYR A 294 -12.96 -14.54 -1.20
C TYR A 294 -12.75 -15.83 -0.42
N VAL A 295 -13.83 -16.60 -0.26
CA VAL A 295 -13.75 -18.01 0.11
C VAL A 295 -13.93 -18.84 -1.14
N VAL A 296 -12.94 -19.68 -1.44
CA VAL A 296 -12.97 -20.60 -2.58
C VAL A 296 -12.92 -22.04 -2.11
N ARG A 297 -13.52 -22.93 -2.88
CA ARG A 297 -13.54 -24.37 -2.63
C ARG A 297 -13.08 -25.13 -3.87
N LYS A 298 -12.22 -26.13 -3.67
CA LYS A 298 -11.81 -27.08 -4.70
C LYS A 298 -12.95 -28.08 -4.94
N THR A 299 -13.38 -28.16 -6.20
CA THR A 299 -14.38 -29.11 -6.70
C THR A 299 -13.74 -30.01 -7.77
N ASP A 300 -14.49 -30.99 -8.28
CA ASP A 300 -14.02 -31.86 -9.36
C ASP A 300 -13.69 -31.07 -10.65
N ASP A 301 -14.39 -29.95 -10.87
CA ASP A 301 -14.19 -29.02 -12.00
C ASP A 301 -13.17 -27.91 -11.70
N GLY A 302 -12.38 -28.04 -10.63
CA GLY A 302 -11.41 -27.04 -10.17
C GLY A 302 -11.92 -26.14 -9.04
N TRP A 303 -11.21 -25.05 -8.77
CA TRP A 303 -11.59 -24.10 -7.72
C TRP A 303 -12.81 -23.28 -8.13
N LYS A 304 -13.72 -23.01 -7.17
CA LYS A 304 -14.94 -22.23 -7.34
C LYS A 304 -15.16 -21.28 -6.16
N ILE A 305 -15.79 -20.13 -6.42
CA ILE A 305 -16.12 -19.12 -5.41
C ILE A 305 -17.35 -19.59 -4.60
N VAL A 306 -17.24 -19.52 -3.29
CA VAL A 306 -18.32 -19.85 -2.33
C VAL A 306 -18.89 -18.58 -1.70
N GLU A 307 -18.01 -17.66 -1.33
CA GLU A 307 -18.36 -16.43 -0.63
C GLU A 307 -17.44 -15.27 -1.01
N LEU A 308 -17.99 -14.06 -0.95
CA LEU A 308 -17.30 -12.79 -1.08
C LEU A 308 -17.64 -11.97 0.17
N GLU A 309 -16.68 -11.82 1.08
CA GLU A 309 -16.83 -10.97 2.26
C GLU A 309 -16.77 -9.49 1.84
N GLY A 310 -17.74 -8.68 2.27
CA GLY A 310 -17.87 -7.25 1.90
C GLY A 310 -19.07 -6.90 1.02
N GLU A 311 -19.84 -7.90 0.55
CA GLU A 311 -21.07 -7.68 -0.25
C GLU A 311 -22.33 -7.43 0.60
N GLU A 312 -22.25 -7.50 1.93
CA GLU A 312 -23.43 -7.37 2.81
C GLU A 312 -24.09 -5.98 2.78
N ASP A 313 -23.36 -4.94 2.32
CA ASP A 313 -23.81 -3.54 2.39
C ASP A 313 -23.99 -2.85 1.01
N LEU A 314 -23.83 -3.55 -0.12
CA LEU A 314 -23.84 -2.91 -1.45
C LEU A 314 -25.21 -2.85 -2.16
N PHE A 315 -26.29 -3.33 -1.54
CA PHE A 315 -27.65 -3.20 -2.11
C PHE A 315 -28.74 -3.03 -1.05
#